data_AF-A0A553ZL46-F1
#
_entry.id   AF-A0A553ZL46-F1
#
_cell.length_a   1.000
_cell.length_b   1.000
_cell.length_c   1.000
_cell.angle_alpha   90.00
_cell.angle_beta   90.00
_cell.angle_gamma   90.00
#
_symmetry.space_group_name_H-M   'P 1'
#
loop_
_entity.id
_entity.type
_entity.pdbx_description
1 polymer ?
#
loop_
_entity_poly.entity_id
_entity_poly.type
_entity_poly.pdbx_seq_one_letter_code
_entity_poly.pdbx_strand_id
1 'polypeptide(L)'
;MAEHAAEHAAYPVGLRLSGRRVVVLGAGQVAQRRLPALLAAGADVLLVSPSATPSVEAMADTGELRWERRRYRPGDLAGAWYALISTDDAEANAAASQEAEERRVWAVRSDDAEAATAWTPATGHSEGVTVAVLTGRDPRRSAAVRDAVVEGLRDGSLAAPHHRARTKGVALVGGGPGDPDLITVRGRRLLAEADVVIADRLGPRDLLAELPPHVEIIDAAKIPYGRFMAQEAINQALIDHARAGKAVVRLKGGDPFVFGRGMEEVQALTEAGIPCTVVPGISSTISVPGAAGIPVTHRGVAHEFTVVSGHIAPDDERSLVDWAALARLRGTLVVLMGVGNSAAIAATLMAHGRSGDTPAAVVQEGTTAAQRRVDATLATLGETVRAEGVRPPAVLVIGDVVAVTPGK
;
A
#
# COMPACT_ATOMS: atom_id res chain seq x y z
N MET A 1 54.04 -14.42 -2.29
CA MET A 1 53.41 -13.38 -3.14
C MET A 1 52.00 -13.83 -3.49
N ALA A 2 51.08 -13.73 -2.53
CA ALA A 2 49.69 -14.11 -2.72
C ALA A 2 48.83 -13.22 -1.82
N GLU A 3 48.53 -12.04 -2.32
CA GLU A 3 47.49 -11.12 -1.81
C GLU A 3 47.55 -9.89 -2.72
N HIS A 4 46.61 -9.78 -3.67
CA HIS A 4 46.10 -8.54 -4.28
C HIS A 4 45.22 -8.93 -5.48
N ALA A 5 43.96 -9.30 -5.22
CA ALA A 5 42.96 -9.47 -6.27
C ALA A 5 41.54 -9.15 -5.76
N ALA A 6 41.38 -8.03 -5.05
CA ALA A 6 40.07 -7.44 -4.77
C ALA A 6 40.18 -5.96 -4.32
N GLU A 7 40.68 -5.05 -5.16
CA GLU A 7 40.80 -3.62 -4.75
C GLU A 7 39.72 -2.68 -5.29
N HIS A 8 38.98 -3.04 -6.34
CA HIS A 8 38.08 -2.09 -6.99
C HIS A 8 36.63 -2.57 -7.06
N ALA A 9 35.70 -1.73 -6.62
CA ALA A 9 34.27 -1.98 -6.72
C ALA A 9 33.82 -2.02 -8.19
N ALA A 10 32.81 -2.85 -8.48
CA ALA A 10 32.19 -2.89 -9.80
C ALA A 10 31.58 -1.53 -10.15
N TYR A 11 31.83 -1.04 -11.37
CA TYR A 11 31.23 0.19 -11.87
C TYR A 11 29.80 -0.08 -12.38
N PRO A 12 28.75 0.48 -11.77
CA PRO A 12 27.37 0.15 -12.13
C PRO A 12 26.98 0.82 -13.45
N VAL A 13 26.65 0.00 -14.45
CA VAL A 13 26.13 0.46 -15.75
C VAL A 13 24.94 -0.38 -16.19
N GLY A 14 23.97 0.26 -16.84
CA GLY A 14 22.87 -0.42 -17.51
C GLY A 14 23.26 -0.80 -18.95
N LEU A 15 23.02 -2.05 -19.33
CA LEU A 15 23.25 -2.51 -20.71
C LEU A 15 21.95 -2.44 -21.53
N ARG A 16 22.00 -1.78 -22.69
CA ARG A 16 20.91 -1.87 -23.68
C ARG A 16 21.18 -3.08 -24.58
N LEU A 17 20.38 -4.13 -24.47
CA LEU A 17 20.63 -5.38 -25.21
C LEU A 17 19.75 -5.57 -26.46
N SER A 18 18.84 -4.64 -26.74
CA SER A 18 17.94 -4.70 -27.90
C SER A 18 18.70 -4.98 -29.22
N GLY A 19 18.42 -6.14 -29.83
CA GLY A 19 19.03 -6.62 -31.07
C GLY A 19 20.51 -7.01 -30.97
N ARG A 20 21.11 -6.95 -29.78
CA ARG A 20 22.52 -7.30 -29.57
C ARG A 20 22.65 -8.77 -29.25
N ARG A 21 23.67 -9.40 -29.84
CA ARG A 21 23.99 -10.81 -29.59
C ARG A 21 24.43 -11.01 -28.14
N VAL A 22 23.76 -11.93 -27.46
CA VAL A 22 24.11 -12.41 -26.13
C VAL A 22 24.31 -13.92 -26.19
N VAL A 23 25.46 -14.40 -25.72
CA VAL A 23 25.74 -15.84 -25.69
C VAL A 23 25.52 -16.37 -24.28
N VAL A 24 24.77 -17.45 -24.17
CA VAL A 24 24.54 -18.15 -22.91
C VAL A 24 25.15 -19.54 -23.03
N LEU A 25 26.15 -19.84 -22.20
CA LEU A 25 26.76 -21.15 -22.11
C LEU A 25 26.14 -21.92 -20.95
N GLY A 26 25.55 -23.07 -21.26
CA GLY A 26 24.84 -23.90 -20.30
C GLY A 26 23.37 -23.52 -20.18
N ALA A 27 22.51 -24.53 -20.01
CA ALA A 27 21.06 -24.37 -20.00
C ALA A 27 20.42 -24.99 -18.74
N GLY A 28 21.15 -24.99 -17.63
CA GLY A 28 20.69 -25.46 -16.32
C GLY A 28 19.80 -24.44 -15.59
N GLN A 29 19.58 -24.67 -14.29
CA GLN A 29 18.73 -23.81 -13.44
C GLN A 29 19.22 -22.36 -13.36
N VAL A 30 20.53 -22.13 -13.44
CA VAL A 30 21.09 -20.77 -13.43
C VAL A 30 20.68 -20.01 -14.69
N ALA A 31 20.91 -20.58 -15.87
CA ALA A 31 20.49 -19.98 -17.14
C ALA A 31 18.97 -19.78 -17.20
N GLN A 32 18.18 -20.78 -16.79
CA GLN A 32 16.72 -20.71 -16.74
C GLN A 32 16.21 -19.48 -15.97
N ARG A 33 16.86 -19.11 -14.86
CA ARG A 33 16.48 -17.94 -14.05
C ARG A 33 16.90 -16.60 -14.68
N ARG A 34 17.91 -16.60 -15.56
CA ARG A 34 18.50 -15.38 -16.15
C ARG A 34 17.99 -15.06 -17.55
N LEU A 35 17.64 -16.07 -18.33
CA LEU A 35 17.15 -15.95 -19.70
C LEU A 35 15.95 -14.99 -19.83
N PRO A 36 14.89 -15.06 -18.99
CA PRO A 36 13.75 -14.15 -19.13
C PRO A 36 14.13 -12.66 -19.08
N ALA A 37 15.11 -12.29 -18.25
CA ALA A 37 15.57 -10.91 -18.13
C ALA A 37 16.36 -10.46 -19.37
N LEU A 38 17.17 -11.34 -19.96
CA LEU A 38 17.89 -11.06 -21.20
C LEU A 38 16.93 -10.89 -22.38
N LEU A 39 15.92 -11.77 -22.49
CA LEU A 39 14.87 -11.73 -23.50
C LEU A 39 14.02 -10.46 -23.36
N ALA A 40 13.59 -10.12 -22.14
CA ALA A 40 12.84 -8.89 -21.87
C ALA A 40 13.64 -7.61 -22.19
N ALA A 41 14.97 -7.66 -22.11
CA ALA A 41 15.86 -6.57 -22.54
C ALA A 41 16.06 -6.50 -24.07
N GLY A 42 15.45 -7.43 -24.83
CA GLY A 42 15.47 -7.50 -26.30
C GLY A 42 16.74 -8.13 -26.87
N ALA A 43 17.48 -8.93 -26.09
CA ALA A 43 18.69 -9.59 -26.57
C ALA A 43 18.42 -10.60 -27.69
N ASP A 44 19.32 -10.67 -28.69
CA ASP A 44 19.42 -11.80 -29.61
C ASP A 44 20.21 -12.92 -28.93
N VAL A 45 19.49 -13.84 -28.27
CA VAL A 45 20.10 -14.86 -27.42
C VAL A 45 20.50 -16.09 -28.23
N LEU A 46 21.79 -16.43 -28.15
CA LEU A 46 22.35 -17.71 -28.58
C LEU A 46 22.69 -18.56 -27.36
N LEU A 47 21.95 -19.64 -27.16
CA LEU A 47 22.21 -20.65 -26.14
C LEU A 47 23.10 -21.76 -26.70
N VAL A 48 24.23 -22.05 -26.05
CA VAL A 48 25.11 -23.18 -26.37
C VAL A 48 25.12 -24.14 -25.19
N SER A 49 24.48 -25.29 -25.35
CA SER A 49 24.43 -26.32 -24.31
C SER A 49 24.05 -27.67 -24.91
N PRO A 50 24.66 -28.80 -24.50
CA PRO A 50 24.30 -30.13 -25.01
C PRO A 50 22.91 -30.60 -24.57
N SER A 51 22.43 -30.11 -23.43
CA SER A 51 21.11 -30.38 -22.86
C SER A 51 20.55 -29.12 -22.20
N ALA A 52 19.23 -29.08 -21.97
CA ALA A 52 18.56 -27.95 -21.34
C ALA A 52 17.47 -28.43 -20.38
N THR A 53 17.05 -27.57 -19.44
CA THR A 53 15.85 -27.85 -18.64
C THR A 53 14.59 -27.71 -19.51
N PRO A 54 13.47 -28.38 -19.17
CA PRO A 54 12.24 -28.29 -19.96
C PRO A 54 11.76 -26.85 -20.19
N SER A 55 11.97 -25.95 -19.23
CA SER A 55 11.61 -24.53 -19.37
C SER A 55 12.48 -23.79 -20.38
N VAL A 56 13.75 -24.13 -20.49
CA VAL A 56 14.66 -23.51 -21.47
C VAL A 56 14.45 -24.12 -22.86
N GLU A 57 14.15 -25.42 -22.94
CA GLU A 57 13.74 -26.07 -24.20
C GLU A 57 12.48 -25.41 -24.77
N ALA A 58 11.46 -25.17 -23.93
CA ALA A 58 10.25 -24.48 -24.34
C ALA A 58 10.51 -23.09 -24.94
N MET A 59 11.44 -22.31 -24.37
CA MET A 59 11.84 -20.99 -24.92
C MET A 59 12.51 -21.11 -26.30
N ALA A 60 13.27 -22.19 -26.54
CA ALA A 60 13.86 -22.44 -27.84
C ALA A 60 12.80 -22.86 -28.87
N ASP A 61 11.86 -23.72 -28.47
CA ASP A 61 10.79 -24.24 -29.34
C ASP A 61 9.79 -23.15 -29.74
N THR A 62 9.55 -22.15 -28.89
CA THR A 62 8.75 -20.96 -29.21
C THR A 62 9.50 -19.94 -30.08
N GLY A 63 10.79 -20.15 -30.33
CA GLY A 63 11.63 -19.26 -31.13
C GLY A 63 12.09 -18.01 -30.40
N GLU A 64 11.98 -17.95 -29.08
CA GLU A 64 12.44 -16.80 -28.28
C GLU A 64 13.98 -16.71 -28.23
N LEU A 65 14.67 -17.84 -28.38
CA LEU A 65 16.14 -17.92 -28.43
C LEU A 65 16.61 -18.95 -29.47
N ARG A 66 17.86 -18.83 -29.91
CA ARG A 66 18.50 -19.84 -30.76
C ARG A 66 19.29 -20.81 -29.90
N TRP A 67 19.10 -22.11 -30.08
CA TRP A 67 19.78 -23.13 -29.31
C TRP A 67 20.69 -24.02 -30.16
N GLU A 68 21.98 -23.98 -29.86
CA GLU A 68 23.02 -24.88 -30.37
C GLU A 68 23.22 -26.03 -29.39
N ARG A 69 22.72 -27.23 -29.78
CA ARG A 69 22.75 -28.45 -28.97
C ARG A 69 24.13 -29.11 -28.93
N ARG A 70 25.10 -28.42 -28.35
CA ARG A 70 26.50 -28.86 -28.25
C ARG A 70 27.22 -28.19 -27.08
N ARG A 71 28.42 -28.69 -26.79
CA ARG A 71 29.35 -28.02 -25.86
C ARG A 71 29.97 -26.78 -26.50
N TYR A 72 30.47 -25.89 -25.64
CA TYR A 72 31.25 -24.72 -26.01
C TYR A 72 32.48 -25.10 -26.85
N ARG A 73 32.84 -24.20 -27.79
CA ARG A 73 34.07 -24.27 -28.58
C ARG A 73 34.65 -22.86 -28.74
N PRO A 74 35.99 -22.72 -28.84
CA PRO A 74 36.61 -21.44 -29.14
C PRO A 74 36.01 -20.82 -30.41
N GLY A 75 35.63 -19.55 -30.34
CA GLY A 75 34.94 -18.82 -31.40
C GLY A 75 33.45 -18.58 -31.15
N ASP A 76 32.83 -19.26 -30.18
CA ASP A 76 31.40 -19.12 -29.89
C ASP A 76 31.01 -17.72 -29.41
N LEU A 77 31.97 -16.96 -28.84
CA LEU A 77 31.74 -15.58 -28.39
C LEU A 77 31.94 -14.54 -29.49
N ALA A 78 32.20 -14.96 -30.73
CA ALA A 78 32.39 -14.05 -31.85
C ALA A 78 31.14 -13.17 -32.10
N GLY A 79 31.37 -11.85 -32.04
CA GLY A 79 30.32 -10.83 -32.23
C GLY A 79 29.32 -10.71 -31.06
N ALA A 80 29.58 -11.39 -29.94
CA ALA A 80 28.79 -11.20 -28.72
C ALA A 80 29.10 -9.85 -28.07
N TRP A 81 28.10 -9.25 -27.44
CA TRP A 81 28.28 -8.07 -26.59
C TRP A 81 28.35 -8.43 -25.11
N TYR A 82 27.70 -9.54 -24.75
CA TYR A 82 27.57 -10.03 -23.40
C TYR A 82 27.52 -11.56 -23.40
N ALA A 83 28.14 -12.18 -22.40
CA ALA A 83 28.14 -13.62 -22.21
C ALA A 83 27.67 -14.00 -20.79
N LEU A 84 26.80 -14.99 -20.70
CA LEU A 84 26.45 -15.66 -19.44
C LEU A 84 27.04 -17.07 -19.47
N ILE A 85 28.05 -17.30 -18.64
CA ILE A 85 28.77 -18.56 -18.53
C ILE A 85 28.24 -19.30 -17.30
N SER A 86 27.50 -20.38 -17.54
CA SER A 86 26.79 -21.13 -16.50
C SER A 86 26.75 -22.64 -16.77
N THR A 87 27.85 -23.17 -17.30
CA THR A 87 28.02 -24.63 -17.49
C THR A 87 28.60 -25.27 -16.23
N ASP A 88 28.44 -26.58 -16.09
CA ASP A 88 29.11 -27.40 -15.07
C ASP A 88 30.54 -27.83 -15.49
N ASP A 89 31.01 -27.39 -16.66
CA ASP A 89 32.33 -27.71 -17.22
C ASP A 89 33.32 -26.57 -16.92
N ALA A 90 34.17 -26.78 -15.91
CA ALA A 90 35.10 -25.76 -15.43
C ALA A 90 36.15 -25.36 -16.48
N GLU A 91 36.60 -26.29 -17.31
CA GLU A 91 37.55 -26.00 -18.40
C GLU A 91 36.89 -25.16 -19.48
N ALA A 92 35.65 -25.49 -19.86
CA ALA A 92 34.87 -24.69 -20.79
C ALA A 92 34.60 -23.28 -20.25
N ASN A 93 34.25 -23.16 -18.96
CA ASN A 93 34.01 -21.86 -18.34
C ASN A 93 35.27 -20.98 -18.32
N ALA A 94 36.43 -21.56 -18.01
CA ALA A 94 37.72 -20.85 -18.02
C ALA A 94 38.10 -20.39 -19.44
N ALA A 95 38.02 -21.29 -20.42
CA ALA A 95 38.32 -20.99 -21.81
C ALA A 95 37.37 -19.93 -22.41
N ALA A 96 36.08 -20.00 -22.08
CA ALA A 96 35.10 -18.99 -22.48
C ALA A 96 35.35 -17.63 -21.82
N SER A 97 35.76 -17.61 -20.55
CA SER A 97 36.10 -16.35 -19.87
C SER A 97 37.33 -15.68 -20.49
N GLN A 98 38.35 -16.48 -20.81
CA GLN A 98 39.54 -15.99 -21.50
C GLN A 98 39.19 -15.44 -22.88
N GLU A 99 38.40 -16.18 -23.68
CA GLU A 99 37.95 -15.70 -25.00
C GLU A 99 37.14 -14.40 -24.88
N ALA A 100 36.29 -14.28 -23.85
CA ALA A 100 35.51 -13.08 -23.61
C ALA A 100 36.43 -11.86 -23.40
N GLU A 101 37.46 -11.98 -22.58
CA GLU A 101 38.45 -10.92 -22.33
C GLU A 101 39.21 -10.55 -23.62
N GLU A 102 39.72 -11.54 -24.35
CA GLU A 102 40.44 -11.34 -25.61
C GLU A 102 39.59 -10.60 -26.65
N ARG A 103 38.28 -10.86 -26.67
CA ARG A 103 37.32 -10.25 -27.59
C ARG A 103 36.63 -8.99 -27.05
N ARG A 104 36.92 -8.56 -25.82
CA ARG A 104 36.28 -7.41 -25.15
C ARG A 104 34.76 -7.60 -24.98
N VAL A 105 34.35 -8.81 -24.62
CA VAL A 105 32.98 -9.20 -24.31
C VAL A 105 32.80 -9.21 -22.79
N TRP A 106 31.77 -8.53 -22.29
CA TRP A 106 31.43 -8.60 -20.87
C TRP A 106 30.87 -9.98 -20.54
N ALA A 107 31.55 -10.72 -19.67
CA ALA A 107 31.19 -12.08 -19.29
C ALA A 107 30.88 -12.17 -17.81
N VAL A 108 29.71 -12.73 -17.50
CA VAL A 108 29.32 -13.12 -16.14
C VAL A 108 29.49 -14.62 -16.00
N ARG A 109 30.10 -15.03 -14.89
CA ARG A 109 30.24 -16.43 -14.51
C ARG A 109 29.40 -16.75 -13.28
N SER A 110 28.77 -17.92 -13.28
CA SER A 110 28.00 -18.39 -12.12
C SER A 110 28.80 -19.20 -11.12
N ASP A 111 29.91 -19.79 -11.55
CA ASP A 111 30.78 -20.64 -10.75
C ASP A 111 31.89 -19.86 -10.03
N ASP A 112 32.47 -18.85 -10.70
CA ASP A 112 33.57 -18.06 -10.19
C ASP A 112 33.41 -16.57 -10.56
N ALA A 113 33.08 -15.76 -9.56
CA ALA A 113 32.87 -14.34 -9.71
C ALA A 113 34.17 -13.53 -9.87
N GLU A 114 35.35 -14.07 -9.51
CA GLU A 114 36.64 -13.37 -9.67
C GLU A 114 37.15 -13.45 -11.10
N ALA A 115 36.86 -14.57 -11.77
CA ALA A 115 37.23 -14.77 -13.16
C ALA A 115 36.22 -14.18 -14.16
N ALA A 116 35.21 -13.44 -13.69
CA ALA A 116 34.20 -12.75 -14.49
C ALA A 116 34.61 -11.29 -14.77
N THR A 117 34.28 -10.79 -15.96
CA THR A 117 34.54 -9.38 -16.33
C THR A 117 33.34 -8.48 -16.03
N ALA A 118 32.17 -9.08 -15.76
CA ALA A 118 30.97 -8.39 -15.31
C ALA A 118 30.29 -9.15 -14.16
N TRP A 119 29.47 -8.43 -13.40
CA TRP A 119 28.60 -9.00 -12.36
C TRP A 119 27.14 -8.69 -12.64
N THR A 120 26.27 -9.68 -12.44
CA THR A 120 24.82 -9.46 -12.48
C THR A 120 24.33 -9.03 -11.09
N PRO A 121 23.83 -7.79 -10.92
CA PRO A 121 23.27 -7.35 -9.64
C PRO A 121 22.03 -8.15 -9.24
N ALA A 122 21.68 -8.07 -7.95
CA ALA A 122 20.30 -8.37 -7.55
C ALA A 122 19.40 -7.27 -8.10
N THR A 123 18.49 -7.64 -9.01
CA THR A 123 17.58 -6.70 -9.66
C THR A 123 16.15 -6.87 -9.19
N GLY A 124 15.43 -5.75 -9.08
CA GLY A 124 14.02 -5.70 -8.73
C GLY A 124 13.33 -4.60 -9.52
N HIS A 125 12.02 -4.73 -9.68
CA HIS A 125 11.21 -3.77 -10.41
C HIS A 125 10.01 -3.37 -9.56
N SER A 126 9.78 -2.07 -9.44
CA SER A 126 8.57 -1.50 -8.83
C SER A 126 8.18 -0.24 -9.60
N GLU A 127 6.93 -0.18 -10.07
CA GLU A 127 6.33 0.99 -10.74
C GLU A 127 7.20 1.64 -11.84
N GLY A 128 7.93 0.84 -12.63
CA GLY A 128 8.79 1.37 -13.71
C GLY A 128 10.19 1.81 -13.25
N VAL A 129 10.50 1.70 -11.95
CA VAL A 129 11.85 1.82 -11.39
C VAL A 129 12.54 0.46 -11.43
N THR A 130 13.73 0.40 -12.00
CA THR A 130 14.65 -0.74 -11.87
C THR A 130 15.60 -0.48 -10.71
N VAL A 131 15.56 -1.33 -9.70
CA VAL A 131 16.51 -1.34 -8.58
C VAL A 131 17.58 -2.39 -8.89
N ALA A 132 18.85 -2.00 -8.87
CA ALA A 132 19.98 -2.90 -9.04
C ALA A 132 20.94 -2.74 -7.85
N VAL A 133 21.16 -3.82 -7.11
CA VAL A 133 22.00 -3.81 -5.91
C VAL A 133 23.25 -4.66 -6.12
N LEU A 134 24.40 -4.05 -5.86
CA LEU A 134 25.73 -4.67 -5.84
C LEU A 134 26.32 -4.47 -4.44
N THR A 135 26.50 -5.54 -3.68
CA THR A 135 27.19 -5.48 -2.36
C THR A 135 28.54 -6.19 -2.38
N GLY A 136 29.15 -6.37 -3.55
CA GLY A 136 30.36 -7.18 -3.73
C GLY A 136 30.06 -8.67 -3.53
N ARG A 137 30.85 -9.37 -2.71
CA ARG A 137 30.81 -10.84 -2.52
C ARG A 137 29.69 -11.34 -1.59
N ASP A 138 28.55 -10.66 -1.54
CA ASP A 138 27.41 -11.07 -0.70
C ASP A 138 26.08 -11.07 -1.47
N PRO A 139 25.80 -12.13 -2.26
CA PRO A 139 24.57 -12.22 -3.04
C PRO A 139 23.30 -12.21 -2.19
N ARG A 140 23.35 -12.74 -0.96
CA ARG A 140 22.18 -12.79 -0.06
C ARG A 140 21.84 -11.41 0.46
N ARG A 141 22.84 -10.62 0.86
CA ARG A 141 22.63 -9.22 1.26
C ARG A 141 22.19 -8.36 0.10
N SER A 142 22.76 -8.55 -1.10
CA SER A 142 22.27 -7.87 -2.32
C SER A 142 20.79 -8.14 -2.56
N ALA A 143 20.35 -9.40 -2.44
CA ALA A 143 18.95 -9.79 -2.56
C ALA A 143 18.08 -9.15 -1.47
N ALA A 144 18.49 -9.21 -0.20
CA ALA A 144 17.74 -8.65 0.92
C ALA A 144 17.57 -7.12 0.83
N VAL A 145 18.62 -6.40 0.44
CA VAL A 145 18.55 -4.95 0.21
C VAL A 145 17.64 -4.64 -0.98
N ARG A 146 17.76 -5.39 -2.09
CA ARG A 146 16.87 -5.23 -3.25
C ARG A 146 15.42 -5.49 -2.87
N ASP A 147 15.15 -6.53 -2.09
CA ASP A 147 13.80 -6.87 -1.62
C ASP A 147 13.23 -5.77 -0.72
N ALA A 148 14.00 -5.28 0.25
CA ALA A 148 13.61 -4.17 1.12
C ALA A 148 13.33 -2.87 0.34
N VAL A 149 14.14 -2.53 -0.66
CA VAL A 149 13.92 -1.34 -1.49
C VAL A 149 12.69 -1.50 -2.37
N VAL A 150 12.51 -2.67 -3.00
CA VAL A 150 11.32 -2.94 -3.82
C VAL A 150 10.05 -2.91 -2.98
N GLU A 151 10.09 -3.50 -1.78
CA GLU A 151 8.94 -3.49 -0.86
C GLU A 151 8.64 -2.07 -0.37
N GLY A 152 9.68 -1.31 0.02
CA GLY A 152 9.49 0.07 0.44
C GLY A 152 8.92 0.97 -0.64
N LEU A 153 9.27 0.73 -1.91
CA LEU A 153 8.67 1.42 -3.05
C LEU A 153 7.20 1.00 -3.27
N ARG A 154 6.82 -0.24 -2.94
CA ARG A 154 5.45 -0.75 -3.11
C ARG A 154 4.52 -0.30 -1.99
N ASP A 155 4.98 -0.35 -0.75
CA ASP A 155 4.20 0.02 0.44
C ASP A 155 4.19 1.55 0.68
N GLY A 156 5.06 2.29 -0.01
CA GLY A 156 5.18 3.75 0.06
C GLY A 156 6.05 4.26 1.21
N SER A 157 6.76 3.38 1.93
CA SER A 157 7.74 3.78 2.94
C SER A 157 9.03 4.37 2.35
N LEU A 158 9.33 4.06 1.08
CA LEU A 158 10.37 4.73 0.30
C LEU A 158 9.71 5.65 -0.76
N ALA A 159 9.81 6.96 -0.54
CA ALA A 159 9.32 7.94 -1.49
C ALA A 159 10.30 8.08 -2.69
N ALA A 160 9.86 7.68 -3.87
CA ALA A 160 10.55 7.93 -5.15
C ALA A 160 9.56 8.55 -6.16
N PRO A 161 9.18 9.83 -5.98
CA PRO A 161 8.09 10.43 -6.74
C PRO A 161 8.38 10.45 -8.26
N HIS A 162 7.39 10.04 -9.04
CA HIS A 162 7.45 10.11 -10.50
C HIS A 162 7.39 11.56 -10.97
N HIS A 163 8.49 12.08 -11.50
CA HIS A 163 8.52 13.45 -12.03
C HIS A 163 7.82 13.60 -13.40
N ARG A 164 7.50 12.50 -14.08
CA ARG A 164 6.86 12.52 -15.41
C ARG A 164 5.54 11.76 -15.37
N ALA A 165 4.45 12.48 -15.72
CA ALA A 165 3.04 12.08 -15.68
C ALA A 165 2.39 12.09 -14.28
N ARG A 166 2.34 13.28 -13.66
CA ARG A 166 1.44 13.50 -12.52
C ARG A 166 0.00 13.27 -12.98
N THR A 167 -0.73 12.41 -12.29
CA THR A 167 -2.17 12.25 -12.51
C THR A 167 -2.86 13.55 -12.10
N LYS A 168 -3.19 14.39 -13.08
CA LYS A 168 -3.94 15.63 -12.85
C LYS A 168 -5.31 15.25 -12.28
N GLY A 169 -5.63 15.73 -11.09
CA GLY A 169 -6.91 15.44 -10.45
C GLY A 169 -6.84 15.49 -8.93
N VAL A 170 -7.93 15.05 -8.32
CA VAL A 170 -8.06 14.95 -6.86
C VAL A 170 -8.12 13.48 -6.46
N ALA A 171 -7.37 13.12 -5.43
CA ALA A 171 -7.48 11.84 -4.76
C ALA A 171 -8.22 12.01 -3.43
N LEU A 172 -9.39 11.40 -3.30
CA LEU A 172 -10.16 11.34 -2.07
C LEU A 172 -9.73 10.11 -1.27
N VAL A 173 -8.95 10.30 -0.21
CA VAL A 173 -8.27 9.21 0.51
C VAL A 173 -8.82 9.05 1.91
N GLY A 174 -9.28 7.84 2.23
CA GLY A 174 -9.58 7.43 3.60
C GLY A 174 -8.30 7.16 4.38
N GLY A 175 -8.04 7.97 5.40
CA GLY A 175 -6.87 7.88 6.27
C GLY A 175 -7.01 6.85 7.40
N GLY A 176 -8.18 6.23 7.56
CA GLY A 176 -8.40 5.31 8.68
C GLY A 176 -8.79 6.02 9.99
N PRO A 177 -8.99 5.26 11.09
CA PRO A 177 -9.64 5.75 12.30
C PRO A 177 -8.75 6.64 13.19
N GLY A 178 -7.43 6.63 12.99
CA GLY A 178 -6.49 7.43 13.78
C GLY A 178 -5.04 6.95 13.65
N ASP A 179 -4.82 5.64 13.77
CA ASP A 179 -3.48 5.04 13.65
C ASP A 179 -2.96 5.23 12.21
N PRO A 180 -1.78 5.83 12.00
CA PRO A 180 -1.20 6.07 10.67
C PRO A 180 -0.95 4.77 9.88
N ASP A 181 -0.79 3.62 10.55
CA ASP A 181 -0.59 2.32 9.87
C ASP A 181 -1.89 1.68 9.37
N LEU A 182 -3.05 2.25 9.75
CA LEU A 182 -4.35 1.82 9.22
C LEU A 182 -4.76 2.55 7.93
N ILE A 183 -3.90 3.41 7.39
CA ILE A 183 -4.05 3.88 6.01
C ILE A 183 -3.78 2.74 5.03
N THR A 184 -4.49 2.71 3.91
CA THR A 184 -4.20 1.75 2.85
C THR A 184 -2.89 2.09 2.13
N VAL A 185 -2.22 1.07 1.58
CA VAL A 185 -1.00 1.24 0.75
C VAL A 185 -1.24 2.25 -0.38
N ARG A 186 -2.39 2.17 -1.05
CA ARG A 186 -2.76 3.13 -2.10
C ARG A 186 -2.90 4.56 -1.57
N GLY A 187 -3.46 4.73 -0.38
CA GLY A 187 -3.58 6.02 0.29
C GLY A 187 -2.22 6.62 0.64
N ARG A 188 -1.32 5.82 1.22
CA ARG A 188 0.05 6.23 1.57
C ARG A 188 0.83 6.67 0.34
N ARG A 189 0.76 5.91 -0.76
CA ARG A 189 1.40 6.29 -2.02
C ARG A 189 0.91 7.62 -2.58
N LEU A 190 -0.42 7.84 -2.62
CA LEU A 190 -0.97 9.09 -3.14
C LEU A 190 -0.63 10.30 -2.26
N LEU A 191 -0.54 10.11 -0.93
CA LEU A 191 -0.04 11.15 -0.02
C LEU A 191 1.42 11.51 -0.31
N ALA A 192 2.28 10.53 -0.57
CA ALA A 192 3.69 10.75 -0.90
C ALA A 192 3.91 11.50 -2.23
N GLU A 193 2.94 11.44 -3.15
CA GLU A 193 2.98 12.10 -4.47
C GLU A 193 2.28 13.48 -4.49
N ALA A 194 1.59 13.84 -3.41
CA ALA A 194 0.74 15.03 -3.34
C ALA A 194 1.55 16.32 -3.41
N ASP A 195 1.02 17.32 -4.11
CA ASP A 195 1.47 18.72 -3.96
C ASP A 195 0.75 19.40 -2.80
N VAL A 196 -0.52 19.04 -2.63
CA VAL A 196 -1.41 19.65 -1.64
C VAL A 196 -2.21 18.58 -0.96
N VAL A 197 -2.23 18.61 0.38
CA VAL A 197 -3.06 17.75 1.20
C VAL A 197 -4.07 18.60 1.93
N ILE A 198 -5.35 18.42 1.61
CA ILE A 198 -6.47 19.05 2.31
C ILE A 198 -7.02 18.02 3.32
N ALA A 199 -6.77 18.23 4.61
CA ALA A 199 -7.06 17.26 5.66
C ALA A 199 -8.18 17.73 6.60
N ASP A 200 -9.03 16.79 7.03
CA ASP A 200 -9.99 17.03 8.11
C ASP A 200 -9.35 16.95 9.50
N ARG A 201 -10.01 17.57 10.48
CA ARG A 201 -9.61 17.47 11.89
C ARG A 201 -9.53 16.03 12.40
N LEU A 202 -10.41 15.15 11.89
CA LEU A 202 -10.59 13.75 12.31
C LEU A 202 -9.68 12.78 11.56
N GLY A 203 -8.83 13.26 10.64
CA GLY A 203 -7.86 12.41 9.96
C GLY A 203 -6.66 12.07 10.86
N PRO A 204 -5.88 11.02 10.52
CA PRO A 204 -4.63 10.69 11.19
C PRO A 204 -3.62 11.84 11.01
N ARG A 205 -3.50 12.69 12.02
CA ARG A 205 -2.63 13.87 11.98
C ARG A 205 -1.15 13.51 11.90
N ASP A 206 -0.79 12.36 12.45
CA ASP A 206 0.58 11.86 12.43
C ASP A 206 1.07 11.61 11.00
N LEU A 207 0.17 11.18 10.09
CA LEU A 207 0.50 11.06 8.65
C LEU A 207 0.90 12.40 8.02
N LEU A 208 0.36 13.53 8.52
CA LEU A 208 0.71 14.85 8.01
C LEU A 208 2.12 15.27 8.43
N ALA A 209 2.62 14.77 9.57
CA ALA A 209 3.96 15.06 10.06
C ALA A 209 5.05 14.33 9.24
N GLU A 210 4.69 13.23 8.59
CA GLU A 210 5.58 12.44 7.73
C GLU A 210 5.66 12.98 6.29
N LEU A 211 4.80 13.95 5.92
CA LEU A 211 4.77 14.49 4.57
C LEU A 211 6.05 15.28 4.24
N PRO A 212 6.54 15.20 2.99
CA PRO A 212 7.68 16.00 2.56
C PRO A 212 7.48 17.51 2.77
N PRO A 213 8.53 18.30 3.08
CA PRO A 213 8.41 19.73 3.37
C PRO A 213 7.84 20.61 2.24
N HIS A 214 7.84 20.11 1.00
CA HIS A 214 7.31 20.83 -0.15
C HIS A 214 5.79 20.68 -0.31
N VAL A 215 5.15 19.77 0.43
CA VAL A 215 3.71 19.52 0.37
C VAL A 215 2.99 20.62 1.14
N GLU A 216 2.05 21.29 0.47
CA GLU A 216 1.18 22.28 1.10
C GLU A 216 0.07 21.58 1.89
N ILE A 217 -0.04 21.84 3.20
CA ILE A 217 -1.04 21.23 4.06
C ILE A 217 -2.13 22.25 4.39
N ILE A 218 -3.37 21.96 4.02
CA ILE A 218 -4.54 22.80 4.28
C ILE A 218 -5.45 22.10 5.28
N ASP A 219 -5.62 22.70 6.46
CA ASP A 219 -6.58 22.23 7.46
C ASP A 219 -7.99 22.69 7.06
N ALA A 220 -8.84 21.73 6.68
CA ALA A 220 -10.21 21.98 6.26
C ALA A 220 -11.04 22.70 7.35
N ALA A 221 -10.71 22.51 8.63
CA ALA A 221 -11.42 23.13 9.73
C ALA A 221 -11.01 24.59 9.98
N LYS A 222 -9.95 25.09 9.33
CA LYS A 222 -9.49 26.49 9.41
C LYS A 222 -9.94 27.33 8.21
N ILE A 223 -10.65 26.73 7.25
CA ILE A 223 -11.18 27.45 6.09
C ILE A 223 -12.30 28.40 6.58
N PRO A 224 -12.16 29.72 6.37
CA PRO A 224 -12.91 30.72 7.12
C PRO A 224 -14.32 30.94 6.57
N TYR A 225 -15.30 30.09 6.93
CA TYR A 225 -16.73 30.36 6.70
C TYR A 225 -17.65 29.58 7.68
N GLY A 226 -18.92 29.97 7.83
CA GLY A 226 -19.91 29.26 8.67
C GLY A 226 -20.14 27.80 8.26
N ARG A 227 -20.71 26.95 9.15
CA ARG A 227 -20.80 25.47 8.97
C ARG A 227 -21.32 24.98 7.61
N PHE A 228 -22.30 25.65 7.00
CA PHE A 228 -22.81 25.31 5.66
C PHE A 228 -21.83 25.71 4.55
N MET A 229 -21.31 26.93 4.62
CA MET A 229 -20.31 27.47 3.70
C MET A 229 -18.96 26.73 3.79
N ALA A 230 -18.69 26.03 4.90
CA ALA A 230 -17.45 25.30 5.11
C ALA A 230 -17.28 24.14 4.10
N GLN A 231 -18.35 23.45 3.71
CA GLN A 231 -18.24 22.35 2.73
C GLN A 231 -18.02 22.87 1.32
N GLU A 232 -18.76 23.90 0.92
CA GLU A 232 -18.56 24.55 -0.38
C GLU A 232 -17.14 25.13 -0.50
N ALA A 233 -16.62 25.70 0.59
CA ALA A 233 -15.25 26.21 0.61
C ALA A 233 -14.20 25.09 0.49
N ILE A 234 -14.42 23.92 1.10
CA ILE A 234 -13.57 22.73 0.89
C ILE A 234 -13.65 22.28 -0.58
N ASN A 235 -14.85 22.18 -1.14
CA ASN A 235 -15.06 21.79 -2.53
C ASN A 235 -14.32 22.76 -3.48
N GLN A 236 -14.45 24.07 -3.23
CA GLN A 236 -13.79 25.10 -4.01
C GLN A 236 -12.27 25.01 -3.89
N ALA A 237 -11.74 24.79 -2.69
CA ALA A 237 -10.30 24.60 -2.49
C ALA A 237 -9.77 23.39 -3.27
N LEU A 238 -10.50 22.27 -3.29
CA LEU A 238 -10.13 21.11 -4.10
C LEU A 238 -10.10 21.45 -5.60
N ILE A 239 -11.13 22.16 -6.07
CA ILE A 239 -11.27 22.58 -7.47
C ILE A 239 -10.13 23.52 -7.88
N ASP A 240 -9.84 24.54 -7.08
CA ASP A 240 -8.85 25.58 -7.39
C ASP A 240 -7.44 24.99 -7.49
N HIS A 241 -7.06 24.13 -6.54
CA HIS A 241 -5.74 23.49 -6.54
C HIS A 241 -5.59 22.51 -7.71
N ALA A 242 -6.65 21.74 -8.03
CA ALA A 242 -6.62 20.85 -9.19
C ALA A 242 -6.54 21.64 -10.51
N ARG A 243 -7.24 22.78 -10.63
CA ARG A 243 -7.15 23.68 -11.80
C ARG A 243 -5.78 24.33 -11.94
N ALA A 244 -5.10 24.59 -10.83
CA ALA A 244 -3.70 25.01 -10.83
C ALA A 244 -2.72 23.89 -11.27
N GLY A 245 -3.23 22.70 -11.60
CA GLY A 245 -2.44 21.57 -12.08
C GLY A 245 -1.71 20.80 -10.98
N LYS A 246 -2.06 21.05 -9.71
CA LYS A 246 -1.48 20.36 -8.55
C LYS A 246 -2.08 18.95 -8.40
N ALA A 247 -1.28 18.01 -7.91
CA ALA A 247 -1.76 16.72 -7.41
C ALA A 247 -2.37 16.93 -6.02
N VAL A 248 -3.70 16.85 -5.92
CA VAL A 248 -4.42 17.17 -4.67
C VAL A 248 -4.88 15.90 -3.99
N VAL A 249 -4.55 15.75 -2.71
CA VAL A 249 -5.12 14.71 -1.84
C VAL A 249 -6.09 15.34 -0.85
N ARG A 250 -7.33 14.86 -0.84
CA ARG A 250 -8.31 15.12 0.20
C ARG A 250 -8.26 13.98 1.21
N LEU A 251 -7.56 14.19 2.32
CA LEU A 251 -7.38 13.19 3.38
C LEU A 251 -8.54 13.28 4.40
N LYS A 252 -9.29 12.19 4.52
CA LYS A 252 -10.49 12.10 5.37
C LYS A 252 -10.29 11.06 6.47
N GLY A 253 -10.79 11.33 7.67
CA GLY A 253 -10.81 10.33 8.73
C GLY A 253 -11.74 9.16 8.38
N GLY A 254 -11.35 7.94 8.75
CA GLY A 254 -12.07 6.72 8.45
C GLY A 254 -12.14 6.42 6.95
N ASP A 255 -13.36 6.19 6.46
CA ASP A 255 -13.65 5.97 5.05
C ASP A 255 -14.36 7.20 4.43
N PRO A 256 -14.02 7.63 3.20
CA PRO A 256 -14.61 8.82 2.58
C PRO A 256 -16.14 8.81 2.47
N PHE A 257 -16.75 7.63 2.32
CA PHE A 257 -18.18 7.47 2.04
C PHE A 257 -18.99 7.01 3.25
N VAL A 258 -18.35 6.72 4.39
CA VAL A 258 -19.04 6.40 5.64
C VAL A 258 -19.17 7.67 6.49
N PHE A 259 -20.31 8.37 6.34
CA PHE A 259 -20.62 9.64 7.04
C PHE A 259 -19.55 10.75 6.88
N GLY A 260 -18.68 10.63 5.87
CA GLY A 260 -17.61 11.57 5.58
C GLY A 260 -17.97 12.67 4.57
N ARG A 261 -19.18 12.65 3.98
CA ARG A 261 -19.60 13.55 2.89
C ARG A 261 -18.75 13.47 1.62
N GLY A 262 -17.99 12.39 1.43
CA GLY A 262 -17.09 12.26 0.29
C GLY A 262 -17.79 12.33 -1.07
N MET A 263 -19.04 11.85 -1.17
CA MET A 263 -19.77 11.89 -2.44
C MET A 263 -20.13 13.32 -2.86
N GLU A 264 -20.40 14.22 -1.91
CA GLU A 264 -20.65 15.64 -2.21
C GLU A 264 -19.40 16.30 -2.80
N GLU A 265 -18.21 15.97 -2.26
CA GLU A 265 -16.92 16.43 -2.78
C GLU A 265 -16.67 15.87 -4.20
N VAL A 266 -16.98 14.58 -4.44
CA VAL A 266 -16.88 13.96 -5.77
C VAL A 266 -17.84 14.60 -6.78
N GLN A 267 -19.08 14.90 -6.38
CA GLN A 267 -20.07 15.56 -7.25
C GLN A 267 -19.57 16.94 -7.70
N ALA A 268 -19.11 17.77 -6.77
CA ALA A 268 -18.57 19.09 -7.08
C ALA A 268 -17.37 19.03 -8.04
N LEU A 269 -16.47 18.06 -7.84
CA LEU A 269 -15.33 17.83 -8.75
C LEU A 269 -15.78 17.37 -10.14
N THR A 270 -16.78 16.48 -10.19
CA THR A 270 -17.36 16.00 -11.45
C THR A 270 -17.99 17.14 -12.24
N GLU A 271 -18.79 17.98 -11.59
CA GLU A 271 -19.41 19.18 -12.17
C GLU A 271 -18.35 20.17 -12.70
N ALA A 272 -17.21 20.26 -12.01
CA ALA A 272 -16.07 21.09 -12.43
C ALA A 272 -15.18 20.45 -13.53
N GLY A 273 -15.49 19.22 -13.98
CA GLY A 273 -14.72 18.49 -14.99
C GLY A 273 -13.35 17.98 -14.51
N ILE A 274 -13.19 17.79 -13.19
CA ILE A 274 -11.93 17.37 -12.58
C ILE A 274 -11.97 15.86 -12.28
N PRO A 275 -11.02 15.06 -12.80
CA PRO A 275 -10.93 13.65 -12.46
C PRO A 275 -10.73 13.45 -10.95
N CYS A 276 -11.57 12.61 -10.36
CA CYS A 276 -11.46 12.24 -8.95
C CYS A 276 -11.22 10.74 -8.81
N THR A 277 -10.18 10.37 -8.06
CA THR A 277 -9.93 8.98 -7.63
C THR A 277 -10.36 8.84 -6.18
N VAL A 278 -11.21 7.86 -5.86
CA VAL A 278 -11.58 7.55 -4.48
C VAL A 278 -10.79 6.34 -4.00
N VAL A 279 -10.15 6.47 -2.84
CA VAL A 279 -9.43 5.40 -2.15
C VAL A 279 -10.13 5.14 -0.82
N PRO A 280 -10.73 3.94 -0.64
CA PRO A 280 -11.41 3.61 0.61
C PRO A 280 -10.44 3.57 1.78
N GLY A 281 -10.98 3.80 2.97
CA GLY A 281 -10.24 3.75 4.22
C GLY A 281 -10.82 2.75 5.19
N ILE A 282 -10.05 2.40 6.22
CA ILE A 282 -10.55 1.55 7.29
C ILE A 282 -11.54 2.35 8.15
N SER A 283 -12.83 2.06 8.03
CA SER A 283 -13.88 2.77 8.77
C SER A 283 -13.83 2.50 10.28
N SER A 284 -13.99 3.57 11.08
CA SER A 284 -14.07 3.49 12.54
C SER A 284 -15.22 2.62 13.04
N THR A 285 -16.23 2.36 12.19
CA THR A 285 -17.40 1.55 12.53
C THR A 285 -17.05 0.09 12.83
N ILE A 286 -15.92 -0.39 12.33
CA ILE A 286 -15.45 -1.77 12.49
C ILE A 286 -14.13 -1.79 13.26
N SER A 287 -13.17 -0.95 12.86
CA SER A 287 -11.82 -0.98 13.41
C SER A 287 -11.72 -0.51 14.86
N VAL A 288 -12.47 0.54 15.23
CA VAL A 288 -12.42 1.09 16.59
C VAL A 288 -13.01 0.11 17.62
N PRO A 289 -14.19 -0.51 17.39
CA PRO A 289 -14.65 -1.61 18.24
C PRO A 289 -13.62 -2.75 18.32
N GLY A 290 -13.08 -3.18 17.18
CA GLY A 290 -12.09 -4.28 17.12
C GLY A 290 -10.82 -3.98 17.92
N ALA A 291 -10.29 -2.77 17.83
CA ALA A 291 -9.13 -2.31 18.60
C ALA A 291 -9.38 -2.23 20.11
N ALA A 292 -10.65 -2.17 20.53
CA ALA A 292 -11.07 -2.25 21.92
C ALA A 292 -11.49 -3.67 22.35
N GLY A 293 -11.25 -4.68 21.51
CA GLY A 293 -11.58 -6.08 21.76
C GLY A 293 -13.06 -6.43 21.57
N ILE A 294 -13.83 -5.58 20.86
CA ILE A 294 -15.27 -5.78 20.61
C ILE A 294 -15.47 -6.14 19.13
N PRO A 295 -15.77 -7.41 18.80
CA PRO A 295 -16.09 -7.76 17.42
C PRO A 295 -17.46 -7.20 17.04
N VAL A 296 -17.62 -6.64 15.84
CA VAL A 296 -18.95 -6.13 15.40
C VAL A 296 -19.96 -7.25 15.11
N THR A 297 -19.46 -8.47 14.90
CA THR A 297 -20.27 -9.69 14.74
C THR A 297 -19.60 -10.84 15.46
N HIS A 298 -20.37 -11.72 16.08
CA HIS A 298 -19.82 -12.93 16.70
C HIS A 298 -20.81 -14.09 16.58
N ARG A 299 -20.32 -15.28 16.27
CA ARG A 299 -21.16 -16.47 16.04
C ARG A 299 -21.99 -16.77 17.29
N GLY A 300 -23.30 -16.95 17.11
CA GLY A 300 -24.21 -17.23 18.22
C GLY A 300 -24.53 -16.02 19.10
N VAL A 301 -24.02 -14.83 18.76
CA VAL A 301 -24.26 -13.58 19.50
C VAL A 301 -24.89 -12.52 18.58
N ALA A 302 -24.26 -12.21 17.45
CA ALA A 302 -24.78 -11.23 16.49
C ALA A 302 -24.55 -11.68 15.05
N HIS A 303 -25.64 -11.85 14.29
CA HIS A 303 -25.64 -12.20 12.87
C HIS A 303 -25.86 -11.00 11.94
N GLU A 304 -26.13 -9.84 12.52
CA GLU A 304 -26.34 -8.57 11.82
C GLU A 304 -25.58 -7.46 12.56
N PHE A 305 -25.10 -6.47 11.81
CA PHE A 305 -24.58 -5.23 12.36
C PHE A 305 -25.17 -4.06 11.58
N THR A 306 -25.54 -3.00 12.29
CA THR A 306 -26.10 -1.79 11.70
C THR A 306 -25.28 -0.58 12.14
N VAL A 307 -25.02 0.33 11.21
CA VAL A 307 -24.30 1.58 11.50
C VAL A 307 -25.22 2.76 11.24
N VAL A 308 -25.30 3.68 12.19
CA VAL A 308 -26.05 4.93 12.03
C VAL A 308 -25.25 6.14 12.52
N SER A 309 -25.65 7.32 12.05
CA SER A 309 -25.23 8.60 12.62
C SER A 309 -26.20 8.99 13.74
N GLY A 310 -25.66 9.28 14.92
CA GLY A 310 -26.38 9.87 16.05
C GLY A 310 -26.21 11.38 16.12
N HIS A 311 -25.76 12.06 15.05
CA HIS A 311 -25.53 13.50 15.06
C HIS A 311 -26.82 14.31 15.27
N ILE A 312 -27.92 13.83 14.69
CA ILE A 312 -29.26 14.39 14.86
C ILE A 312 -29.97 13.59 15.96
N ALA A 313 -30.68 14.27 16.86
CA ALA A 313 -31.39 13.62 17.95
C ALA A 313 -32.52 12.71 17.41
N PRO A 314 -32.89 11.61 18.10
CA PRO A 314 -33.91 10.69 17.61
C PRO A 314 -35.31 11.29 17.41
N ASP A 315 -35.66 12.30 18.20
CA ASP A 315 -36.96 12.99 18.21
C ASP A 315 -37.02 14.20 17.26
N ASP A 316 -35.90 14.55 16.62
CA ASP A 316 -35.83 15.64 15.65
C ASP A 316 -36.43 15.19 14.30
N GLU A 317 -37.33 16.00 13.73
CA GLU A 317 -37.99 15.70 12.45
C GLU A 317 -37.03 15.49 11.27
N ARG A 318 -35.80 16.00 11.36
CA ARG A 318 -34.76 15.82 10.34
C ARG A 318 -34.06 14.45 10.46
N SER A 319 -34.30 13.71 11.54
CA SER A 319 -33.74 12.39 11.76
C SER A 319 -34.37 11.39 10.79
N LEU A 320 -33.56 10.87 9.87
CA LEU A 320 -34.00 9.87 8.89
C LEU A 320 -33.87 8.43 9.42
N VAL A 321 -33.39 8.25 10.66
CA VAL A 321 -33.13 6.93 11.24
C VAL A 321 -34.41 6.37 11.84
N ASP A 322 -34.82 5.17 11.43
CA ASP A 322 -35.93 4.44 12.05
C ASP A 322 -35.49 3.79 13.37
N TRP A 323 -35.50 4.59 14.43
CA TRP A 323 -35.09 4.14 15.77
C TRP A 323 -35.97 3.02 16.33
N ALA A 324 -37.24 2.96 15.93
CA ALA A 324 -38.17 1.91 16.35
C ALA A 324 -37.83 0.55 15.70
N ALA A 325 -37.38 0.54 14.45
CA ALA A 325 -36.81 -0.66 13.82
C ALA A 325 -35.51 -1.07 14.51
N LEU A 326 -34.58 -0.14 14.74
CA LEU A 326 -33.29 -0.44 15.37
C LEU A 326 -33.42 -0.99 16.80
N ALA A 327 -34.42 -0.56 17.56
CA ALA A 327 -34.71 -1.10 18.88
C ALA A 327 -35.14 -2.57 18.86
N ARG A 328 -35.78 -3.01 17.76
CA ARG A 328 -36.27 -4.38 17.56
C ARG A 328 -35.22 -5.33 17.00
N LEU A 329 -34.17 -4.80 16.36
CA LEU A 329 -33.01 -5.58 15.94
C LEU A 329 -32.24 -6.12 17.14
N ARG A 330 -31.67 -7.32 17.00
CA ARG A 330 -30.95 -8.01 18.09
C ARG A 330 -29.44 -8.03 17.88
N GLY A 331 -28.96 -7.67 16.69
CA GLY A 331 -27.54 -7.58 16.41
C GLY A 331 -26.85 -6.36 17.00
N THR A 332 -25.67 -6.07 16.45
CA THR A 332 -24.82 -4.98 16.91
C THR A 332 -25.26 -3.66 16.30
N LEU A 333 -25.49 -2.65 17.12
CA LEU A 333 -25.71 -1.28 16.67
C LEU A 333 -24.47 -0.44 16.95
N VAL A 334 -23.86 0.11 15.89
CA VAL A 334 -22.75 1.05 15.99
C VAL A 334 -23.26 2.45 15.67
N VAL A 335 -23.07 3.39 16.57
CA VAL A 335 -23.50 4.78 16.40
C VAL A 335 -22.29 5.71 16.32
N LEU A 336 -22.12 6.35 15.17
CA LEU A 336 -21.12 7.41 14.98
C LEU A 336 -21.70 8.77 15.36
N MET A 337 -20.85 9.70 15.79
CA MET A 337 -21.25 11.09 16.12
C MET A 337 -22.38 11.19 17.17
N GLY A 338 -22.59 10.14 17.98
CA GLY A 338 -23.71 10.02 18.89
C GLY A 338 -23.46 10.49 20.33
N VAL A 339 -22.23 10.89 20.69
CA VAL A 339 -21.86 11.22 22.08
C VAL A 339 -22.81 12.23 22.71
N GLY A 340 -23.08 13.34 22.01
CA GLY A 340 -23.97 14.41 22.49
C GLY A 340 -25.43 13.99 22.65
N ASN A 341 -25.88 12.99 21.89
CA ASN A 341 -27.25 12.48 21.91
C ASN A 341 -27.37 11.11 22.60
N SER A 342 -26.31 10.63 23.27
CA SER A 342 -26.22 9.28 23.83
C SER A 342 -27.38 8.94 24.77
N ALA A 343 -27.77 9.87 25.65
CA ALA A 343 -28.91 9.71 26.55
C ALA A 343 -30.24 9.60 25.81
N ALA A 344 -30.48 10.46 24.81
CA ALA A 344 -31.71 10.45 24.02
C ALA A 344 -31.81 9.18 23.15
N ILE A 345 -30.70 8.75 22.56
CA ILE A 345 -30.60 7.51 21.78
C ILE A 345 -30.94 6.30 22.66
N ALA A 346 -30.33 6.21 23.85
CA ALA A 346 -30.61 5.13 24.80
C ALA A 346 -32.08 5.08 25.21
N ALA A 347 -32.64 6.23 25.62
CA ALA A 347 -34.04 6.35 26.02
C ALA A 347 -35.00 5.92 24.89
N THR A 348 -34.71 6.35 23.65
CA THR A 348 -35.54 6.02 22.48
C THR A 348 -35.50 4.52 22.16
N LEU A 349 -34.33 3.90 22.20
CA LEU A 349 -34.19 2.47 21.97
C LEU A 349 -34.93 1.65 23.04
N MET A 350 -34.86 2.07 24.31
CA MET A 350 -35.60 1.42 25.40
C MET A 350 -37.11 1.61 25.26
N ALA A 351 -37.57 2.80 24.90
CA ALA A 351 -38.99 3.09 24.68
C ALA A 351 -39.60 2.22 23.57
N HIS A 352 -38.81 1.82 22.58
CA HIS A 352 -39.22 0.92 21.50
C HIS A 352 -38.91 -0.57 21.75
N GLY A 353 -38.57 -0.93 22.99
CA GLY A 353 -38.54 -2.32 23.44
C GLY A 353 -37.16 -2.97 23.53
N ARG A 354 -36.06 -2.22 23.34
CA ARG A 354 -34.72 -2.75 23.62
C ARG A 354 -34.47 -2.81 25.13
N SER A 355 -33.89 -3.90 25.63
CA SER A 355 -33.64 -4.05 27.06
C SER A 355 -32.66 -3.00 27.59
N GLY A 356 -32.94 -2.42 28.75
CA GLY A 356 -32.01 -1.53 29.46
C GLY A 356 -30.71 -2.23 29.88
N ASP A 357 -30.74 -3.56 30.03
CA ASP A 357 -29.58 -4.38 30.38
C ASP A 357 -28.68 -4.68 29.17
N THR A 358 -29.07 -4.30 27.95
CA THR A 358 -28.25 -4.54 26.76
C THR A 358 -26.86 -3.90 26.96
N PRO A 359 -25.77 -4.68 26.82
CA PRO A 359 -24.42 -4.14 26.96
C PRO A 359 -24.13 -3.03 25.94
N ALA A 360 -23.42 -2.00 26.39
CA ALA A 360 -22.97 -0.91 25.56
C ALA A 360 -21.52 -0.55 25.90
N ALA A 361 -20.78 -0.08 24.90
CA ALA A 361 -19.44 0.46 25.09
C ALA A 361 -19.27 1.73 24.27
N VAL A 362 -18.46 2.64 24.79
CA VAL A 362 -18.01 3.84 24.08
C VAL A 362 -16.50 3.79 23.97
N VAL A 363 -16.01 3.81 22.74
CA VAL A 363 -14.57 3.80 22.45
C VAL A 363 -14.20 5.18 21.91
N GLN A 364 -13.47 5.94 22.72
CA GLN A 364 -13.00 7.29 22.41
C GLN A 364 -11.57 7.23 21.89
N GLU A 365 -11.23 8.13 20.94
CA GLU A 365 -9.89 8.26 20.35
C GLU A 365 -9.33 6.91 19.85
N GLY A 366 -10.21 6.11 19.23
CA GLY A 366 -9.92 4.73 18.84
C GLY A 366 -8.67 4.59 17.98
N THR A 367 -7.93 3.50 18.21
CA THR A 367 -6.64 3.15 17.60
C THR A 367 -5.49 4.12 17.86
N THR A 368 -5.71 5.23 18.56
CA THR A 368 -4.62 6.14 18.95
C THR A 368 -4.01 5.74 20.30
N ALA A 369 -2.87 6.33 20.66
CA ALA A 369 -2.29 6.18 22.00
C ALA A 369 -3.21 6.70 23.12
N ALA A 370 -4.19 7.56 22.80
CA ALA A 370 -5.17 8.10 23.74
C ALA A 370 -6.47 7.27 23.82
N GLN A 371 -6.53 6.09 23.19
CA GLN A 371 -7.71 5.24 23.16
C GLN A 371 -8.25 4.96 24.57
N ARG A 372 -9.55 5.19 24.77
CA ARG A 372 -10.25 4.86 26.01
C ARG A 372 -11.54 4.10 25.74
N ARG A 373 -11.72 2.97 26.42
CA ARG A 373 -12.98 2.20 26.43
C ARG A 373 -13.76 2.53 27.71
N VAL A 374 -15.04 2.79 27.57
CA VAL A 374 -16.00 3.01 28.66
C VAL A 374 -17.17 2.06 28.47
N ASP A 375 -17.32 1.09 29.37
CA ASP A 375 -18.42 0.13 29.34
C ASP A 375 -19.62 0.65 30.13
N ALA A 376 -20.82 0.31 29.65
CA ALA A 376 -22.10 0.67 30.23
C ALA A 376 -23.17 -0.38 29.87
N THR A 377 -24.39 -0.14 30.33
CA THR A 377 -25.59 -0.76 29.75
C THR A 377 -26.39 0.30 29.01
N LEU A 378 -27.36 -0.12 28.20
CA LEU A 378 -28.24 0.83 27.51
C LEU A 378 -28.93 1.79 28.50
N ALA A 379 -29.36 1.29 29.67
CA ALA A 379 -29.99 2.11 30.71
C ALA A 379 -29.05 3.17 31.31
N THR A 380 -27.75 2.86 31.44
CA THR A 380 -26.77 3.75 32.11
C THR A 380 -25.95 4.60 31.14
N LEU A 381 -26.02 4.30 29.83
CA LEU A 381 -25.15 4.87 28.79
C LEU A 381 -24.99 6.40 28.86
N GLY A 382 -26.10 7.13 28.92
CA GLY A 382 -26.06 8.60 28.95
C GLY A 382 -25.42 9.17 30.22
N GLU A 383 -25.68 8.56 31.38
CA GLU A 383 -25.08 8.96 32.64
C GLU A 383 -23.57 8.63 32.66
N THR A 384 -23.20 7.43 32.25
CA THR A 384 -21.80 6.98 32.20
C THR A 384 -20.97 7.86 31.25
N VAL A 385 -21.49 8.17 30.05
CA VAL A 385 -20.83 9.09 29.10
C VAL A 385 -20.52 10.44 29.74
N ARG A 386 -21.47 11.00 30.50
CA ARG A 386 -21.32 12.29 31.19
C ARG A 386 -20.36 12.19 32.37
N ALA A 387 -20.51 11.17 33.22
CA ALA A 387 -19.70 10.98 34.42
C ALA A 387 -18.21 10.76 34.08
N GLU A 388 -17.95 9.96 33.06
CA GLU A 388 -16.60 9.68 32.55
C GLU A 388 -16.03 10.81 31.69
N GLY A 389 -16.83 11.84 31.39
CA GLY A 389 -16.42 12.98 30.58
C GLY A 389 -16.00 12.60 29.15
N VAL A 390 -16.69 11.63 28.53
CA VAL A 390 -16.40 11.18 27.16
C VAL A 390 -16.59 12.34 26.19
N ARG A 391 -15.62 12.52 25.29
CA ARG A 391 -15.63 13.56 24.25
C ARG A 391 -15.49 12.95 22.85
N PRO A 392 -16.03 13.58 21.81
CA PRO A 392 -15.72 13.19 20.43
C PRO A 392 -14.23 13.38 20.11
N PRO A 393 -13.66 12.57 19.20
CA PRO A 393 -14.31 11.47 18.47
C PRO A 393 -14.47 10.20 19.33
N ALA A 394 -15.65 9.60 19.27
CA ALA A 394 -15.93 8.31 19.89
C ALA A 394 -16.98 7.51 19.11
N VAL A 395 -16.86 6.18 19.20
CA VAL A 395 -17.77 5.20 18.59
C VAL A 395 -18.56 4.53 19.70
N LEU A 396 -19.89 4.57 19.62
CA LEU A 396 -20.79 3.87 20.53
C LEU A 396 -21.13 2.51 19.92
N VAL A 397 -21.04 1.44 20.70
CA VAL A 397 -21.39 0.08 20.31
C VAL A 397 -22.43 -0.45 21.29
N ILE A 398 -23.57 -0.92 20.79
CA ILE A 398 -24.68 -1.41 21.61
C ILE A 398 -25.06 -2.81 21.13
N GLY A 399 -24.96 -3.80 22.03
CA GLY A 399 -25.29 -5.19 21.76
C GLY A 399 -24.40 -6.15 22.53
N ASP A 400 -24.81 -7.42 22.55
CA ASP A 400 -24.20 -8.47 23.36
C ASP A 400 -22.72 -8.75 22.99
N VAL A 401 -22.29 -8.34 21.80
CA VAL A 401 -20.87 -8.43 21.38
C VAL A 401 -19.91 -7.67 22.29
N VAL A 402 -20.38 -6.66 23.03
CA VAL A 402 -19.56 -5.89 23.99
C VAL A 402 -19.09 -6.78 25.14
N ALA A 403 -19.88 -7.79 25.51
CA ALA A 403 -19.59 -8.73 26.59
C ALA A 403 -18.78 -9.96 26.13
N VAL A 404 -18.51 -10.11 24.82
CA VAL A 404 -17.70 -11.21 24.31
C VAL A 404 -16.25 -10.99 24.73
N THR A 405 -15.73 -11.89 25.54
CA THR A 405 -14.32 -11.89 25.93
C THR A 405 -13.51 -12.81 25.00
N PRO A 406 -12.26 -12.46 24.67
CA PRO A 406 -11.34 -13.42 24.08
C PRO A 406 -11.25 -14.63 25.01
N GLY A 407 -11.55 -15.83 24.51
CA GLY A 407 -11.31 -17.06 25.26
C GLY A 407 -9.84 -17.09 25.71
N LYS A 408 -9.61 -17.48 26.97
CA LYS A 408 -8.25 -17.65 27.52
C LYS A 408 -7.41 -18.60 26.68
#